data_AF-T1BT89-F1
#
_entry.id   AF-T1BT89-F1
#
_cell.length_a   1.000
_cell.length_b   1.000
_cell.length_c   1.000
_cell.angle_alpha   90.00
_cell.angle_beta   90.00
_cell.angle_gamma   90.00
#
_symmetry.space_group_name_H-M   'P 1'
#
loop_
_entity.id
_entity.type
_entity.pdbx_description
1 polymer ?
#
loop_
_entity_poly.entity_id
_entity_poly.type
_entity_poly.pdbx_seq_one_letter_code
_entity_poly.pdbx_strand_id
1 'polypeptide(L)'
;FRLVALLSFGASAWKLAGRDRFIGWAEPARQKNLPLVVNNARFLILPWVQSKGLASKILSLAARQLPNDWQSRYGYRPVLLETFVESERHRGTCYQAANWIPVGKTAGRGKKCPTHKQIIPIKDIWLYPLRRDFARVLCR
;
A
#
# COMPACT_ATOMS: atom_id res chain seq x y z
N PHE A 1 -11.37 26.46 -5.95
CA PHE A 1 -10.30 25.45 -6.12
C PHE A 1 -10.83 24.30 -6.98
N ARG A 2 -10.06 23.79 -7.95
CA ARG A 2 -10.43 22.57 -8.69
C ARG A 2 -9.77 21.36 -8.05
N LEU A 3 -10.53 20.28 -7.88
CA LEU A 3 -9.98 19.00 -7.43
C LEU A 3 -9.07 18.42 -8.52
N VAL A 4 -7.96 17.80 -8.10
CA VAL A 4 -6.96 17.22 -9.01
C VAL A 4 -6.85 15.70 -8.91
N ALA A 5 -7.08 15.15 -7.72
CA ALA A 5 -6.96 13.73 -7.45
C ALA A 5 -7.83 13.31 -6.27
N LEU A 6 -8.11 12.01 -6.20
CA LEU A 6 -8.77 11.36 -5.06
C LEU A 6 -7.84 10.29 -4.49
N LEU A 7 -7.69 10.29 -3.17
CA LEU A 7 -6.94 9.30 -2.43
C LEU A 7 -7.82 8.71 -1.34
N SER A 8 -7.72 7.39 -1.12
CA SER A 8 -8.25 6.77 0.08
C SER A 8 -7.26 5.81 0.69
N PHE A 9 -7.29 5.74 2.01
CA PHE A 9 -6.47 4.87 2.82
C PHE A 9 -7.35 4.06 3.75
N GLY A 10 -6.94 2.83 4.07
CA GLY A 10 -7.69 1.94 4.92
C GLY A 10 -6.83 0.82 5.50
N ALA A 11 -7.49 -0.18 6.09
CA ALA A 11 -6.82 -1.32 6.69
C ALA A 11 -6.00 -2.12 5.66
N SER A 12 -4.84 -2.61 6.09
CA SER A 12 -4.01 -3.53 5.31
C SER A 12 -4.71 -4.84 4.96
N ALA A 13 -4.24 -5.52 3.93
CA ALA A 13 -4.60 -6.90 3.64
C ALA A 13 -4.22 -7.84 4.80
N TRP A 14 -5.15 -8.72 5.17
CA TRP A 14 -4.97 -9.66 6.28
C TRP A 14 -3.79 -10.63 6.08
N LYS A 15 -3.74 -11.29 4.92
CA LYS A 15 -2.63 -12.16 4.53
C LYS A 15 -2.06 -11.72 3.19
N LEU A 16 -0.74 -11.55 3.12
CA LEU A 16 -0.08 -11.11 1.91
C LEU A 16 1.36 -11.61 1.85
N ALA A 17 1.56 -12.76 1.22
CA ALA A 17 2.84 -13.47 1.26
C ALA A 17 4.04 -12.63 0.74
N GLY A 18 3.84 -11.81 -0.29
CA GLY A 18 4.91 -10.93 -0.81
C GLY A 18 5.39 -9.92 0.24
N ARG A 19 4.45 -9.26 0.92
CA ARG A 19 4.74 -8.34 2.02
C ARG A 19 5.37 -9.07 3.20
N ASP A 20 4.78 -10.20 3.59
CA ASP A 20 5.21 -10.91 4.79
C ASP A 20 6.65 -11.43 4.64
N ARG A 21 7.04 -11.91 3.45
CA ARG A 21 8.44 -12.26 3.12
C ARG A 21 9.37 -11.05 3.09
N PHE A 22 8.90 -9.92 2.57
CA PHE A 22 9.71 -8.70 2.50
C PHE A 22 10.00 -8.12 3.90
N ILE A 23 9.03 -8.17 4.81
CA ILE A 23 9.21 -7.71 6.19
C ILE A 23 10.04 -8.73 6.99
N GLY A 24 9.82 -10.03 6.76
CA GLY A 24 10.49 -11.10 7.50
C GLY A 24 9.93 -11.36 8.91
N TRP A 25 8.73 -10.86 9.21
CA TRP A 25 8.06 -11.06 10.50
C TRP A 25 7.45 -12.47 10.66
N ALA A 26 7.44 -12.97 11.90
CA ALA A 26 6.72 -14.20 12.25
C ALA A 26 5.21 -13.94 12.41
N GLU A 27 4.41 -15.00 12.32
CA GLU A 27 2.94 -14.92 12.41
C GLU A 27 2.42 -14.19 13.67
N PRO A 28 2.97 -14.39 14.89
CA PRO A 28 2.52 -13.65 16.07
C PRO A 28 2.78 -12.14 15.97
N ALA A 29 3.98 -11.75 15.51
CA ALA A 29 4.35 -10.36 15.31
C ALA A 29 3.49 -9.72 14.21
N ARG A 30 3.21 -10.45 13.13
CA ARG A 30 2.29 -10.02 12.08
C ARG A 30 0.91 -9.71 12.63
N GLN A 31 0.28 -10.63 13.36
CA GLN A 31 -1.08 -10.42 13.87
C GLN A 31 -1.16 -9.21 14.80
N LYS A 32 -0.15 -9.03 15.66
CA LYS A 32 -0.03 -7.90 16.59
C LYS A 32 0.19 -6.56 15.88
N ASN A 33 1.09 -6.53 14.88
CA ASN A 33 1.58 -5.29 14.28
C ASN A 33 0.95 -4.96 12.91
N LEU A 34 0.05 -5.81 12.40
CA LEU A 34 -0.68 -5.55 11.17
C LEU A 34 -1.38 -4.18 11.14
N PRO A 35 -1.97 -3.66 12.25
CA PRO A 35 -2.54 -2.31 12.26
C PRO A 35 -1.55 -1.19 11.91
N LEU A 36 -0.24 -1.40 12.05
CA LEU A 36 0.79 -0.43 11.68
C LEU A 36 1.04 -0.37 10.17
N VAL A 37 0.38 -1.23 9.39
CA VAL A 37 0.40 -1.24 7.93
C VAL A 37 -0.90 -0.65 7.41
N VAL A 38 -0.80 0.30 6.48
CA VAL A 38 -1.97 0.98 5.90
C VAL A 38 -2.04 0.73 4.40
N ASN A 39 -3.23 0.45 3.90
CA ASN A 39 -3.47 0.23 2.48
C ASN A 39 -3.89 1.54 1.79
N ASN A 40 -3.21 1.92 0.70
CA ASN A 40 -3.73 2.93 -0.21
C ASN A 40 -4.76 2.31 -1.16
N ALA A 41 -6.02 2.28 -0.69
CA ALA A 41 -7.11 1.58 -1.34
C ALA A 41 -7.58 2.23 -2.65
N ARG A 42 -7.44 3.56 -2.79
CA ARG A 42 -7.76 4.28 -4.02
C ARG A 42 -6.76 5.39 -4.28
N PHE A 43 -6.34 5.46 -5.53
CA PHE A 43 -5.59 6.59 -6.06
C PHE A 43 -6.05 6.87 -7.48
N LEU A 44 -6.62 8.05 -7.71
CA LEU A 44 -7.17 8.45 -9.01
C LEU A 44 -6.78 9.89 -9.30
N ILE A 45 -6.08 10.11 -10.41
CA ILE A 45 -5.96 11.44 -11.01
C ILE A 45 -7.22 11.67 -11.83
N LEU A 46 -7.84 12.85 -11.66
CA LEU A 46 -9.10 13.16 -12.34
C LEU A 46 -8.87 13.38 -13.84
N PRO A 47 -9.81 12.96 -14.72
CA PRO A 47 -9.55 12.83 -16.16
C PRO A 47 -9.22 14.14 -16.87
N TRP A 48 -9.65 15.28 -16.33
CA TRP A 48 -9.33 16.61 -16.85
C TRP A 48 -7.94 17.11 -16.46
N VAL A 49 -7.17 16.34 -15.70
CA VAL A 49 -5.82 16.72 -15.26
C VAL A 49 -4.78 15.95 -16.08
N GLN A 50 -4.01 16.68 -16.88
CA GLN A 50 -2.88 16.14 -17.64
C GLN A 50 -1.59 16.82 -17.18
N SER A 51 -0.83 16.12 -16.33
CA SER A 51 0.46 16.62 -15.85
C SER A 51 1.41 15.47 -15.60
N LYS A 52 2.59 15.53 -16.23
CA LYS A 52 3.69 14.58 -15.97
C LYS A 52 4.17 14.75 -14.52
N GLY A 53 4.46 13.64 -13.85
CA GLY A 53 4.99 13.63 -12.47
C GLY A 53 4.02 14.05 -11.37
N LEU A 54 2.80 14.48 -11.69
CA LEU A 54 1.83 14.90 -10.67
C LEU A 54 1.46 13.74 -9.74
N ALA A 55 1.28 12.54 -10.31
CA ALA A 55 0.88 11.38 -9.54
C ALA A 55 1.93 11.00 -8.47
N SER A 56 3.21 10.92 -8.85
CA SER A 56 4.28 10.59 -7.91
C SER A 56 4.51 11.70 -6.86
N LYS A 57 4.33 12.97 -7.25
CA LYS A 57 4.37 14.10 -6.31
C LYS A 57 3.26 14.00 -5.27
N ILE A 58 2.02 13.73 -5.68
CA ILE A 58 0.88 13.56 -4.77
C ILE A 58 1.13 12.38 -3.82
N LEU A 59 1.57 11.23 -4.33
CA LEU A 59 1.89 10.06 -3.50
C LEU A 59 2.97 10.37 -2.46
N SER A 60 4.02 11.09 -2.85
CA SER A 60 5.11 11.48 -1.94
C SER A 60 4.64 12.43 -0.84
N LEU A 61 3.78 13.40 -1.18
CA LEU A 61 3.19 14.30 -0.19
C LEU A 61 2.24 13.56 0.76
N ALA A 62 1.40 12.68 0.22
CA ALA A 62 0.48 11.87 1.01
C ALA A 62 1.24 10.95 1.99
N ALA A 63 2.30 10.27 1.54
CA ALA A 63 3.10 9.40 2.39
C ALA A 63 3.79 10.17 3.54
N ARG A 64 4.16 11.44 3.34
CA ARG A 64 4.73 12.29 4.40
C ARG A 64 3.69 12.73 5.42
N GLN A 65 2.48 13.05 4.97
CA GLN A 65 1.42 13.59 5.83
C GLN A 65 0.69 12.49 6.61
N LEU A 66 0.44 11.35 5.95
CA LEU A 66 -0.39 10.26 6.46
C LEU A 66 -0.04 9.80 7.89
N PRO A 67 1.23 9.62 8.29
CA PRO A 67 1.54 9.18 9.65
C PRO A 67 1.02 10.14 10.73
N ASN A 68 1.01 11.45 10.44
CA ASN A 68 0.51 12.47 11.37
C ASN A 68 -1.02 12.43 11.43
N ASP A 69 -1.68 12.34 10.28
CA ASP A 69 -3.15 12.25 10.20
C ASP A 69 -3.67 11.00 10.93
N TRP A 70 -2.97 9.87 10.74
CA TRP A 70 -3.31 8.62 11.40
C TRP A 70 -3.14 8.69 12.91
N GLN A 71 -2.06 9.33 13.38
CA GLN A 71 -1.83 9.54 14.80
C GLN A 71 -2.93 10.43 15.40
N SER A 72 -3.28 11.53 14.73
CA SER A 72 -4.32 12.44 15.22
C SER A 72 -5.69 11.77 15.27
N ARG A 73 -6.00 10.85 14.35
CA ARG A 73 -7.32 10.24 14.24
C ARG A 73 -7.46 8.93 15.04
N TYR A 74 -6.40 8.12 15.10
CA TYR A 74 -6.44 6.76 15.64
C TYR A 74 -5.44 6.52 16.78
N GLY A 75 -4.62 7.51 17.13
CA GLY A 75 -3.70 7.43 18.27
C GLY A 75 -2.38 6.71 18.02
N TYR A 76 -2.09 6.27 16.79
CA TYR A 76 -0.84 5.59 16.44
C TYR A 76 -0.31 5.99 15.07
N ARG A 77 0.99 5.81 14.86
CA ARG A 77 1.67 6.11 13.58
C ARG A 77 1.90 4.82 12.78
N PRO A 78 1.34 4.68 11.57
CA PRO A 78 1.70 3.59 10.69
C PRO A 78 3.17 3.70 10.26
N VAL A 79 3.77 2.55 9.96
CA VAL A 79 5.20 2.46 9.59
C VAL A 79 5.41 1.97 8.17
N LEU A 80 4.37 1.45 7.53
CA LEU A 80 4.41 0.89 6.18
C LEU A 80 3.11 1.18 5.44
N LEU A 81 3.23 1.60 4.18
CA LEU A 81 2.11 1.61 3.24
C LEU A 81 2.18 0.41 2.31
N GLU A 82 1.02 -0.09 1.90
CA GLU A 82 0.86 -1.07 0.84
C GLU A 82 -0.19 -0.62 -0.18
N THR A 83 -0.05 -1.06 -1.42
CA THR A 83 -1.05 -0.86 -2.47
C THR A 83 -1.00 -2.00 -3.48
N PHE A 84 -2.07 -2.13 -4.26
CA PHE A 84 -2.24 -3.19 -5.24
C PHE A 84 -2.57 -2.61 -6.61
N VAL A 85 -1.72 -2.89 -7.59
CA VAL A 85 -1.91 -2.43 -8.96
C VAL A 85 -2.24 -3.63 -9.83
N GLU A 86 -3.35 -3.58 -10.56
CA GLU A 86 -3.70 -4.63 -11.51
C GLU A 86 -2.71 -4.65 -12.68
N SER A 87 -1.91 -5.72 -12.75
CA SER A 87 -0.72 -5.81 -13.61
C SER A 87 -1.03 -5.69 -15.10
N GLU A 88 -2.18 -6.24 -15.52
CA GLU A 88 -2.58 -6.26 -16.94
C GLU A 88 -3.04 -4.87 -17.42
N ARG A 89 -3.63 -4.09 -16.52
CA ARG A 89 -4.18 -2.77 -16.86
C ARG A 89 -3.19 -1.64 -16.64
N HIS A 90 -2.30 -1.78 -15.66
CA HIS A 90 -1.42 -0.71 -15.22
C HIS A 90 -0.03 -1.21 -14.85
N ARG A 91 1.01 -0.53 -15.34
CA ARG A 91 2.42 -0.88 -15.04
C ARG A 91 2.93 -0.37 -13.69
N GLY A 92 2.11 0.38 -12.95
CA GLY A 92 2.51 0.93 -11.63
C GLY A 92 3.62 1.99 -11.67
N THR A 93 3.88 2.61 -12.83
CA THR A 93 5.00 3.56 -13.02
C THR A 93 4.99 4.75 -12.06
N CYS A 94 3.81 5.25 -11.68
CA CYS A 94 3.71 6.34 -10.71
C CYS A 94 4.18 5.95 -9.30
N TYR A 95 3.96 4.69 -8.90
CA TYR A 95 4.43 4.16 -7.63
C TYR A 95 5.95 3.96 -7.66
N GLN A 96 6.48 3.39 -8.74
CA GLN A 96 7.93 3.28 -8.95
C GLN A 96 8.61 4.67 -8.91
N ALA A 97 8.05 5.66 -9.61
CA ALA A 97 8.56 7.03 -9.62
C ALA A 97 8.41 7.75 -8.26
N ALA A 98 7.55 7.25 -7.37
CA ALA A 98 7.41 7.71 -5.99
C ALA A 98 8.25 6.90 -5.00
N ASN A 99 9.19 6.08 -5.47
CA ASN A 99 10.06 5.21 -4.66
C ASN A 99 9.34 4.12 -3.87
N TRP A 100 8.19 3.64 -4.37
CA TRP A 100 7.58 2.42 -3.83
C TRP A 100 8.36 1.20 -4.31
N ILE A 101 8.40 0.18 -3.45
CA ILE A 101 9.18 -1.05 -3.64
C ILE A 101 8.21 -2.15 -4.12
N PRO A 102 8.44 -2.75 -5.30
CA PRO A 102 7.66 -3.90 -5.75
C PRO A 102 8.12 -5.16 -4.98
N VAL A 103 7.16 -5.90 -4.40
CA VAL A 103 7.46 -7.09 -3.57
C VAL A 103 6.78 -8.37 -4.09
N GLY A 104 6.54 -8.39 -5.40
CA GLY A 104 5.92 -9.50 -6.10
C GLY A 104 4.43 -9.29 -6.35
N LYS A 105 3.71 -10.40 -6.56
CA LYS A 105 2.34 -10.41 -7.04
C LYS A 105 1.39 -11.09 -6.07
N THR A 106 0.12 -10.69 -6.09
CA THR A 106 -0.96 -11.37 -5.37
C THR A 106 -1.27 -12.71 -6.05
N ALA A 107 -1.76 -13.69 -5.28
CA ALA A 107 -2.15 -15.00 -5.81
C ALA A 107 -3.51 -15.00 -6.53
N GLY A 108 -4.15 -13.84 -6.68
CA GLY A 108 -5.44 -13.71 -7.35
C GLY A 108 -6.60 -14.50 -6.70
N ARG A 109 -6.52 -14.83 -5.41
CA ARG A 109 -7.54 -15.65 -4.72
C ARG A 109 -8.76 -14.88 -4.23
N GLY A 110 -8.72 -13.55 -4.12
CA GLY A 110 -9.82 -12.78 -3.52
C GLY A 110 -9.88 -12.89 -1.99
N LYS A 111 -10.67 -12.00 -1.35
CA LYS A 111 -10.66 -11.83 0.13
C LYS A 111 -11.31 -12.98 0.92
N LYS A 112 -12.27 -13.69 0.32
CA LYS A 112 -13.09 -14.74 0.99
C LYS A 112 -13.14 -16.03 0.17
N CYS A 113 -12.03 -16.48 -0.40
CA CYS A 113 -12.06 -17.72 -1.18
C CYS A 113 -11.64 -18.94 -0.34
N PRO A 114 -12.48 -19.98 -0.29
CA PRO A 114 -12.14 -21.26 0.33
C PRO A 114 -11.21 -22.11 -0.55
N THR A 115 -10.99 -21.71 -1.81
CA THR A 115 -10.18 -22.46 -2.78
C THR A 115 -8.83 -21.80 -3.05
N HIS A 116 -7.83 -22.61 -3.38
CA HIS A 116 -6.48 -22.15 -3.74
C HIS A 116 -6.37 -21.60 -5.18
N LYS A 117 -7.46 -21.66 -5.95
CA LYS A 117 -7.50 -21.27 -7.36
C LYS A 117 -7.53 -19.74 -7.53
N GLN A 118 -6.94 -19.26 -8.62
CA GLN A 118 -7.04 -17.87 -9.02
C GLN A 118 -8.47 -17.58 -9.52
N ILE A 119 -9.10 -16.57 -8.93
CA ILE A 119 -10.49 -16.16 -9.21
C ILE A 119 -10.57 -14.68 -9.59
N ILE A 120 -9.57 -13.87 -9.19
CA ILE A 120 -9.48 -12.45 -9.52
C ILE A 120 -8.15 -12.13 -10.21
N PRO A 121 -8.07 -10.99 -10.93
CA PRO A 121 -6.83 -10.55 -11.58
C PRO A 121 -5.67 -10.48 -10.60
N ILE A 122 -4.51 -10.89 -11.08
CA ILE A 122 -3.26 -10.76 -10.35
C ILE A 122 -2.88 -9.29 -10.26
N LYS A 123 -2.42 -8.89 -9.07
CA LYS A 123 -2.01 -7.51 -8.79
C LYS A 123 -0.56 -7.49 -8.35
N ASP A 124 0.21 -6.53 -8.84
CA ASP A 124 1.51 -6.18 -8.29
C ASP A 124 1.33 -5.57 -6.91
N ILE A 125 2.15 -6.02 -5.99
CA ILE A 125 2.19 -5.56 -4.60
C ILE A 125 3.30 -4.53 -4.51
N TRP A 126 2.94 -3.33 -4.09
CA TRP A 126 3.89 -2.23 -3.87
C TRP A 126 3.85 -1.82 -2.41
N LEU A 127 5.03 -1.63 -1.83
CA LEU A 127 5.20 -1.18 -0.45
C LEU A 127 5.94 0.15 -0.39
N TYR A 128 5.62 0.97 0.61
CA TYR A 128 6.37 2.20 0.87
C TYR A 128 6.67 2.34 2.36
N PRO A 129 7.95 2.18 2.78
CA PRO A 129 8.36 2.41 4.15
C PRO A 129 8.16 3.86 4.59
N LEU A 130 7.40 4.07 5.67
CA LEU A 130 7.21 5.40 6.26
C LEU A 130 8.32 5.74 7.27
N ARG A 131 9.10 4.74 7.68
CA ARG A 131 10.27 4.84 8.54
C ARG A 131 11.39 3.94 8.04
N ARG A 132 12.63 4.31 8.34
CA ARG A 132 13.81 3.50 7.98
C ARG A 132 13.86 2.17 8.73
N ASP A 133 13.40 2.14 9.97
CA ASP A 133 13.41 0.97 10.86
C ASP A 133 12.08 0.21 10.89
N PHE A 134 11.24 0.37 9.87
CA PHE A 134 9.89 -0.23 9.81
C PHE A 134 9.91 -1.75 10.09
N ALA A 135 10.84 -2.49 9.49
CA ALA A 135 10.93 -3.95 9.67
C ALA A 135 11.20 -4.31 11.14
N ARG A 136 12.11 -3.57 11.82
CA ARG A 136 12.39 -3.80 13.25
C ARG A 136 11.17 -3.52 14.12
N VAL A 137 10.37 -2.50 13.80
CA VAL A 137 9.14 -2.19 14.54
C VAL A 137 8.09 -3.29 14.31
N LEU A 138 7.94 -3.76 13.07
CA LEU A 138 6.95 -4.77 12.71
C LEU A 138 7.32 -6.17 13.23
N CYS A 139 8.60 -6.47 13.44
CA CYS A 139 9.05 -7.77 13.96
C CYS A 139 9.06 -7.88 15.50
N ARG A 140 8.67 -6.84 16.25
CA ARG A 140 8.62 -6.82 17.74
C ARG A 140 7.29 -7.32 18.32
#